data_AF-A0A9D2VE71-F1
#
_entry.id   AF-A0A9D2VE71-F1
#
_cell.length_a   1.000
_cell.length_b   1.000
_cell.length_c   1.000
_cell.angle_alpha   90.00
_cell.angle_beta   90.00
_cell.angle_gamma   90.00
#
_symmetry.space_group_name_H-M   'P 1'
#
loop_
_entity.id
_entity.type
_entity.pdbx_description
1 polymer ?
#
loop_
_entity_poly.entity_id
_entity_poly.type
_entity_poly.pdbx_seq_one_letter_code
_entity_poly.pdbx_strand_id
1 'polypeptide(L)'
;MATPQKEIDERTNLTGSNMFELLLFHLGANDQTAQAELFGINVFKVREIVIIPEITAIAGAPAYSKGVVRLRDQVIPVFDLPAIVGCKPAKEPTLMIVTEYARSVQAFIVDSVEDIVRLEWSQVISAEASEVGESLVTSIAHLNDERMGSKLVQVLDVEEILQKISPVKAKHKDQLKTVQNQTQVTIKPGTIVLAADDSGVARALMAQTLTTLGLPFEMMKSGQEAWNRLIA
;
A
#
# COMPACT_ATOMS: atom_id res chain seq x y z
N MET A 1 23.66 3.23 -29.86
CA MET A 1 22.55 2.38 -30.31
C MET A 1 22.59 1.11 -29.48
N ALA A 2 21.67 0.93 -28.54
CA ALA A 2 21.58 -0.29 -27.75
C ALA A 2 20.93 -1.39 -28.61
N THR A 3 21.52 -2.58 -28.62
CA THR A 3 21.14 -3.70 -29.49
C THR A 3 19.83 -4.35 -29.00
N PRO A 4 18.92 -4.81 -29.89
CA PRO A 4 17.65 -5.46 -29.52
C PRO A 4 17.78 -6.66 -28.55
N GLN A 5 18.96 -7.28 -28.49
CA GLN A 5 19.28 -8.32 -27.49
C GLN A 5 19.20 -7.79 -26.04
N LYS A 6 19.63 -6.54 -25.81
CA LYS A 6 19.65 -5.91 -24.48
C LYS A 6 18.24 -5.64 -23.95
N GLU A 7 17.32 -5.23 -24.82
CA GLU A 7 15.90 -5.02 -24.46
C GLU A 7 15.18 -6.35 -24.16
N ILE A 8 15.57 -7.44 -24.85
CA ILE A 8 15.02 -8.78 -24.60
C ILE A 8 15.59 -9.37 -23.31
N ASP A 9 16.87 -9.17 -23.04
CA ASP A 9 17.51 -9.60 -21.79
C ASP A 9 16.97 -8.81 -20.58
N GLU A 10 16.73 -7.51 -20.70
CA GLU A 10 16.04 -6.71 -19.68
C GLU A 10 14.60 -7.20 -19.44
N ARG A 11 13.87 -7.57 -20.50
CA ARG A 11 12.52 -8.17 -20.39
C ARG A 11 12.48 -9.58 -19.82
N THR A 12 13.56 -10.34 -19.95
CA THR A 12 13.64 -11.72 -19.42
C THR A 12 14.18 -11.73 -17.99
N ASN A 13 15.00 -10.74 -17.62
CA ASN A 13 15.50 -10.52 -16.26
C ASN A 13 14.45 -9.88 -15.34
N LEU A 14 13.41 -9.25 -15.92
CA LEU A 14 12.24 -8.69 -15.22
C LEU A 14 11.46 -9.70 -14.38
N THR A 15 11.52 -10.99 -14.71
CA THR A 15 10.93 -12.07 -13.90
C THR A 15 11.84 -12.58 -12.77
N GLY A 16 13.09 -12.11 -12.70
CA GLY A 16 14.09 -12.56 -11.71
C GLY A 16 14.69 -11.45 -10.85
N SER A 17 14.56 -10.18 -11.23
CA SER A 17 15.01 -9.06 -10.41
C SER A 17 13.93 -8.74 -9.39
N ASN A 18 14.17 -9.08 -8.13
CA ASN A 18 13.34 -8.72 -6.98
C ASN A 18 13.39 -7.19 -6.78
N MET A 19 12.82 -6.42 -7.70
CA MET A 19 12.82 -4.95 -7.70
C MET A 19 11.46 -4.43 -7.24
N PHE A 20 11.50 -3.33 -6.51
CA PHE A 20 10.33 -2.64 -5.99
C PHE A 20 9.93 -1.49 -6.92
N GLU A 21 8.71 -1.54 -7.47
CA GLU A 21 8.19 -0.49 -8.35
C GLU A 21 7.27 0.45 -7.58
N LEU A 22 7.57 1.75 -7.61
CA LEU A 22 6.80 2.81 -6.95
C LEU A 22 6.24 3.78 -7.97
N LEU A 23 4.93 4.05 -7.89
CA LEU A 23 4.32 5.19 -8.52
C LEU A 23 4.54 6.43 -7.65
N LEU A 24 5.19 7.45 -8.21
CA LEU A 24 5.52 8.70 -7.54
C LEU A 24 4.44 9.76 -7.78
N PHE A 25 4.09 10.49 -6.73
CA PHE A 25 3.06 11.54 -6.77
C PHE A 25 3.27 12.59 -5.68
N HIS A 26 2.58 13.72 -5.84
CA HIS A 26 2.56 14.82 -4.88
C HIS A 26 1.18 14.93 -4.23
N LEU A 27 1.16 15.39 -2.98
CA LEU A 27 -0.07 15.67 -2.22
C LEU A 27 -0.23 17.14 -1.84
N GLY A 28 0.67 18.00 -2.33
CA GLY A 28 0.75 19.40 -1.94
C GLY A 28 1.70 19.63 -0.76
N ALA A 29 1.78 20.88 -0.31
CA ALA A 29 2.67 21.27 0.78
C ALA A 29 2.06 20.95 2.14
N ASN A 30 2.88 20.53 3.10
CA ASN A 30 2.46 20.46 4.50
C ASN A 30 2.87 21.75 5.23
N ASP A 31 2.27 21.98 6.41
CA ASP A 31 2.50 23.20 7.21
C ASP A 31 3.94 23.29 7.77
N GLN A 32 4.75 22.24 7.65
CA GLN A 32 6.12 22.16 8.20
C GLN A 32 7.23 22.43 7.18
N THR A 33 7.10 21.97 5.93
CA THR A 33 8.17 22.01 4.92
C THR A 33 7.95 23.07 3.86
N ALA A 34 6.75 23.67 3.77
CA ALA A 34 6.35 24.67 2.78
C ALA A 34 6.55 24.24 1.30
N GLN A 35 6.99 23.01 1.06
CA GLN A 35 7.24 22.39 -0.24
C GLN A 35 6.35 21.17 -0.40
N ALA A 36 5.99 20.86 -1.65
CA ALA A 36 5.30 19.63 -1.98
C ALA A 36 6.29 18.45 -1.89
N GLU A 37 6.11 17.61 -0.88
CA GLU A 37 6.90 16.41 -0.68
C GLU A 37 6.53 15.33 -1.71
N LEU A 38 7.53 14.50 -2.05
CA LEU A 38 7.36 13.39 -2.97
C LEU A 38 6.92 12.14 -2.22
N PHE A 39 5.79 11.58 -2.63
CA PHE A 39 5.23 10.35 -2.09
C PHE A 39 5.31 9.21 -3.11
N GLY A 40 5.29 7.98 -2.61
CA GLY A 40 5.31 6.77 -3.41
C GLY A 40 4.25 5.77 -2.96
N ILE A 41 3.69 5.02 -3.90
CA ILE A 41 2.85 3.85 -3.63
C ILE A 41 3.32 2.67 -4.48
N ASN A 42 3.29 1.47 -3.91
CA ASN A 42 3.58 0.25 -4.65
C ASN A 42 2.64 0.11 -5.86
N VAL A 43 3.22 -0.01 -7.06
CA VAL A 43 2.49 -0.11 -8.33
C VAL A 43 1.55 -1.32 -8.36
N PHE A 44 1.88 -2.42 -7.68
CA PHE A 44 1.01 -3.61 -7.60
C PHE A 44 -0.34 -3.32 -6.92
N LYS A 45 -0.43 -2.27 -6.11
CA LYS A 45 -1.68 -1.82 -5.48
C LYS A 45 -2.48 -0.85 -6.37
N VAL A 46 -1.91 -0.39 -7.49
CA VAL A 46 -2.51 0.60 -8.39
C VAL A 46 -3.21 -0.09 -9.56
N ARG A 47 -4.48 0.22 -9.78
CA ARG A 47 -5.24 -0.23 -10.95
C ARG A 47 -5.10 0.71 -12.13
N GLU A 48 -5.32 2.01 -11.89
CA GLU A 48 -5.31 3.05 -12.92
C GLU A 48 -5.24 4.44 -12.30
N ILE A 49 -4.77 5.41 -13.07
CA ILE A 49 -4.81 6.84 -12.75
C ILE A 49 -5.89 7.47 -13.62
N VAL A 50 -6.80 8.23 -13.00
CA VAL A 50 -8.00 8.72 -13.67
C VAL A 50 -8.20 10.20 -13.35
N ILE A 51 -8.66 10.97 -14.35
CA ILE A 51 -9.13 12.33 -14.13
C ILE A 51 -10.42 12.25 -13.32
N ILE A 52 -10.51 13.02 -12.23
CA ILE A 52 -11.64 12.96 -11.30
C ILE A 52 -12.94 13.25 -12.06
N PRO A 53 -13.87 12.26 -12.15
CA PRO A 53 -15.20 12.50 -12.69
C PRO A 53 -16.07 13.21 -11.64
N GLU A 54 -17.31 13.52 -11.98
CA GLU A 54 -18.26 14.06 -11.00
C GLU A 54 -18.40 13.11 -9.79
N ILE A 55 -18.09 13.63 -8.60
CA ILE A 55 -18.19 12.89 -7.34
C ILE A 55 -19.59 13.09 -6.78
N THR A 56 -20.29 11.98 -6.52
CA THR A 56 -21.54 12.00 -5.77
C THR A 56 -21.22 12.01 -4.28
N ALA A 57 -21.42 13.16 -3.62
CA ALA A 57 -21.21 13.31 -2.19
C ALA A 57 -22.17 12.44 -1.37
N ILE A 58 -21.67 11.88 -0.27
CA ILE A 58 -22.47 11.08 0.67
C ILE A 58 -22.80 11.95 1.89
N ALA A 59 -24.08 12.08 2.21
CA ALA A 59 -24.54 12.84 3.37
C ALA A 59 -24.01 12.23 4.68
N GLY A 60 -23.48 13.08 5.57
CA GLY A 60 -22.93 12.66 6.86
C GLY A 60 -21.57 11.97 6.78
N ALA A 61 -20.93 11.94 5.61
CA ALA A 61 -19.58 11.40 5.48
C ALA A 61 -18.53 12.31 6.16
N PRO A 62 -17.45 11.74 6.72
CA PRO A 62 -16.31 12.51 7.23
C PRO A 62 -15.67 13.37 6.14
N ALA A 63 -15.01 14.47 6.52
CA ALA A 63 -14.43 15.43 5.58
C ALA A 63 -13.42 14.83 4.58
N TYR A 64 -12.70 13.77 4.97
CA TYR A 64 -11.77 13.05 4.09
C TYR A 64 -12.47 12.14 3.06
N SER A 65 -13.77 11.86 3.22
CA SER A 65 -14.56 11.05 2.30
C SER A 65 -15.34 11.98 1.37
N LYS A 66 -14.87 12.14 0.14
CA LYS A 66 -15.49 13.05 -0.84
C LYS A 66 -16.79 12.48 -1.40
N GLY A 67 -16.99 11.17 -1.28
CA GLY A 67 -18.19 10.46 -1.71
C GLY A 67 -17.85 9.24 -2.55
N VAL A 68 -18.60 9.03 -3.62
CA VAL A 68 -18.42 7.91 -4.56
C VAL A 68 -18.41 8.39 -6.00
N VAL A 69 -17.70 7.65 -6.85
CA VAL A 69 -17.75 7.81 -8.30
C VAL A 69 -18.22 6.52 -8.93
N ARG A 70 -18.90 6.64 -10.08
CA ARG A 70 -19.14 5.48 -10.94
C ARG A 70 -18.03 5.43 -11.98
N LEU A 71 -17.16 4.43 -11.88
CA LEU A 71 -16.13 4.16 -12.87
C LEU A 71 -16.47 2.84 -13.57
N ARG A 72 -16.81 2.92 -14.86
CA ARG A 72 -17.39 1.81 -15.63
C ARG A 72 -18.63 1.25 -14.89
N ASP A 73 -18.63 -0.03 -14.55
CA ASP A 73 -19.74 -0.70 -13.86
C ASP A 73 -19.56 -0.83 -12.34
N GLN A 74 -18.56 -0.14 -11.77
CA GLN A 74 -18.25 -0.19 -10.35
C GLN A 74 -18.48 1.17 -9.68
N VAL A 75 -19.11 1.16 -8.51
CA VAL A 75 -19.16 2.32 -7.61
C VAL A 75 -17.93 2.26 -6.70
N ILE A 76 -17.09 3.28 -6.76
CA ILE A 76 -15.80 3.34 -6.08
C ILE A 76 -15.83 4.49 -5.06
N PRO A 77 -15.51 4.24 -3.78
CA PRO A 77 -15.37 5.30 -2.79
C PRO A 77 -14.14 6.16 -3.10
N VAL A 78 -14.28 7.48 -2.90
CA VAL A 78 -13.23 8.46 -3.15
C VAL A 78 -12.81 9.13 -1.84
N PHE A 79 -11.51 9.10 -1.58
CA PHE A 79 -10.88 9.67 -0.39
C PHE A 79 -9.93 10.82 -0.77
N ASP A 80 -9.96 11.88 0.01
CA ASP A 80 -9.07 13.04 -0.09
C ASP A 80 -7.75 12.72 0.61
N LEU A 81 -6.77 12.21 -0.14
CA LEU A 81 -5.49 11.79 0.44
C LEU A 81 -4.69 12.96 1.01
N PRO A 82 -4.60 14.15 0.37
CA PRO A 82 -4.01 15.33 0.98
C PRO A 82 -4.60 15.65 2.36
N ALA A 83 -5.93 15.66 2.49
CA ALA A 83 -6.59 15.91 3.77
C ALA A 83 -6.26 14.83 4.82
N ILE A 84 -6.11 13.57 4.41
CA ILE A 84 -5.77 12.45 5.31
C ILE A 84 -4.34 12.60 5.86
N VAL A 85 -3.38 12.98 5.01
CA VAL A 85 -1.96 13.10 5.41
C VAL A 85 -1.61 14.48 5.98
N GLY A 86 -2.53 15.44 5.95
CA GLY A 86 -2.31 16.81 6.43
C GLY A 86 -1.58 17.71 5.42
N CYS A 87 -1.67 17.40 4.13
CA CYS A 87 -1.14 18.24 3.05
C CYS A 87 -2.23 19.13 2.46
N LYS A 88 -1.81 20.26 1.87
CA LYS A 88 -2.66 21.21 1.17
C LYS A 88 -2.17 21.36 -0.27
N PRO A 89 -2.93 20.88 -1.26
CA PRO A 89 -2.64 21.11 -2.68
C PRO A 89 -2.67 22.61 -2.99
N ALA A 90 -1.79 23.06 -3.89
CA ALA A 90 -1.74 24.48 -4.30
C ALA A 90 -2.91 24.89 -5.21
N LYS A 91 -3.53 23.90 -5.85
CA LYS A 91 -4.67 24.02 -6.77
C LYS A 91 -5.67 22.91 -6.49
N GLU A 92 -6.88 23.04 -7.01
CA GLU A 92 -7.87 21.96 -6.94
C GLU A 92 -7.29 20.72 -7.66
N PRO A 93 -7.19 19.57 -6.96
CA PRO A 93 -6.75 18.33 -7.57
C PRO A 93 -7.67 17.90 -8.72
N THR A 94 -7.07 17.33 -9.77
CA THR A 94 -7.82 16.85 -10.94
C THR A 94 -7.63 15.35 -11.18
N LEU A 95 -6.75 14.70 -10.42
CA LEU A 95 -6.37 13.31 -10.59
C LEU A 95 -6.73 12.50 -9.35
N MET A 96 -7.08 11.25 -9.58
CA MET A 96 -7.20 10.23 -8.54
C MET A 96 -6.46 8.95 -8.96
N ILE A 97 -5.87 8.29 -7.98
CA ILE A 97 -5.24 6.98 -8.11
C ILE A 97 -6.25 5.94 -7.64
N VAL A 98 -6.70 5.07 -8.54
CA VAL A 98 -7.54 3.92 -8.19
C VAL A 98 -6.65 2.79 -7.74
N THR A 99 -6.90 2.31 -6.52
CA THR A 99 -6.13 1.23 -5.88
C THR A 99 -7.00 0.02 -5.62
N GLU A 100 -6.38 -1.15 -5.53
CA GLU A 100 -7.02 -2.38 -5.11
C GLU A 100 -6.17 -3.11 -4.08
N TYR A 101 -6.82 -3.48 -2.98
CA TYR A 101 -6.23 -4.29 -1.94
C TYR A 101 -7.30 -5.14 -1.26
N ALA A 102 -6.99 -6.39 -0.93
CA ALA A 102 -7.91 -7.33 -0.29
C ALA A 102 -9.28 -7.42 -1.00
N ARG A 103 -9.29 -7.33 -2.35
CA ARG A 103 -10.50 -7.31 -3.20
C ARG A 103 -11.42 -6.10 -2.97
N SER A 104 -10.93 -5.07 -2.28
CA SER A 104 -11.57 -3.76 -2.17
C SER A 104 -10.92 -2.80 -3.14
N VAL A 105 -11.74 -2.02 -3.82
CA VAL A 105 -11.30 -1.00 -4.78
C VAL A 105 -11.68 0.36 -4.23
N GLN A 106 -10.74 1.29 -4.22
CA GLN A 106 -10.93 2.65 -3.70
C GLN A 106 -10.07 3.63 -4.48
N ALA A 107 -10.49 4.89 -4.55
CA ALA A 107 -9.76 5.95 -5.22
C ALA A 107 -9.26 6.98 -4.21
N PHE A 108 -8.02 7.42 -4.41
CA PHE A 108 -7.38 8.48 -3.64
C PHE A 108 -7.13 9.68 -4.54
N ILE A 109 -7.69 10.84 -4.18
CA ILE A 109 -7.37 12.11 -4.84
C ILE A 109 -5.92 12.46 -4.56
N VAL A 110 -5.19 12.90 -5.58
CA VAL A 110 -3.78 13.34 -5.47
C VAL A 110 -3.59 14.65 -6.22
N ASP A 111 -2.60 15.47 -5.82
CA ASP A 111 -2.33 16.76 -6.46
C ASP A 111 -1.77 16.56 -7.87
N SER A 112 -0.74 15.73 -7.99
CA SER A 112 -0.16 15.36 -9.29
C SER A 112 0.54 14.01 -9.23
N VAL A 113 0.68 13.36 -10.39
CA VAL A 113 1.45 12.12 -10.55
C VAL A 113 2.69 12.44 -11.37
N GLU A 114 3.84 11.85 -11.01
CA GLU A 114 5.14 12.15 -11.63
C GLU A 114 5.61 11.00 -12.54
N ASP A 115 6.18 9.94 -11.98
CA ASP A 115 6.73 8.81 -12.76
C ASP A 115 6.63 7.49 -11.99
N ILE A 116 6.94 6.37 -12.65
CA ILE A 116 7.14 5.07 -12.01
C ILE A 116 8.64 4.79 -11.94
N VAL A 117 9.14 4.58 -10.72
CA VAL A 117 10.54 4.26 -10.48
C VAL A 117 10.70 2.82 -10.02
N ARG A 118 11.80 2.20 -10.45
CA ARG A 118 12.21 0.87 -10.01
C ARG A 118 13.39 1.00 -9.07
N LEU A 119 13.27 0.40 -7.90
CA LEU A 119 14.28 0.46 -6.85
C LEU A 119 14.68 -0.96 -6.44
N GLU A 120 15.95 -1.13 -6.08
CA GLU A 120 16.37 -2.29 -5.32
C GLU A 120 15.83 -2.19 -3.89
N TRP A 121 15.46 -3.31 -3.26
CA TRP A 121 14.96 -3.30 -1.87
C TRP A 121 15.94 -2.66 -0.88
N SER A 122 17.25 -2.72 -1.16
CA SER A 122 18.29 -2.06 -0.34
C SER A 122 18.18 -0.53 -0.32
N GLN A 123 17.46 0.07 -1.27
CA GLN A 123 17.24 1.51 -1.36
C GLN A 123 15.99 1.97 -0.60
N VAL A 124 15.20 1.02 -0.07
CA VAL A 124 13.98 1.27 0.70
C VAL A 124 14.29 1.02 2.17
N ILE A 125 14.30 2.09 2.97
CA ILE A 125 14.54 2.01 4.41
C ILE A 125 13.20 2.06 5.12
N SER A 126 12.90 1.05 5.95
CA SER A 126 11.67 1.02 6.75
C SER A 126 11.61 2.22 7.69
N ALA A 127 10.47 2.92 7.73
CA ALA A 127 10.25 4.08 8.58
C ALA A 127 10.23 3.71 10.08
N GLU A 128 9.98 2.44 10.41
CA GLU A 128 10.10 1.92 11.79
C GLU A 128 11.53 2.08 12.34
N ALA A 129 12.55 2.02 11.47
CA ALA A 129 13.95 2.22 11.87
C ALA A 129 14.29 3.69 12.16
N SER A 130 13.40 4.63 11.80
CA SER A 130 13.67 6.07 11.86
C SER A 130 12.97 6.80 13.01
N GLU A 131 12.24 6.12 13.90
CA GLU A 131 11.46 6.73 15.00
C GLU A 131 10.47 7.84 14.53
N VAL A 132 10.11 7.87 13.23
CA VAL A 132 9.23 8.89 12.64
C VAL A 132 7.76 8.53 12.86
N GLY A 133 7.33 8.58 14.13
CA GLY A 133 5.93 8.66 14.56
C GLY A 133 4.97 7.52 14.15
N GLU A 134 3.73 7.56 14.66
CA GLU A 134 2.61 6.67 14.31
C GLU A 134 2.07 6.90 12.87
N SER A 135 2.98 7.14 11.93
CA SER A 135 2.75 7.82 10.66
C SER A 135 2.21 6.88 9.58
N LEU A 136 1.38 7.42 8.69
CA LEU A 136 0.84 6.76 7.49
C LEU A 136 1.93 6.39 6.46
N VAL A 137 3.19 6.69 6.77
CA VAL A 137 4.39 6.47 5.97
C VAL A 137 5.09 5.22 6.48
N THR A 138 5.20 4.19 5.65
CA THR A 138 5.81 2.91 6.05
C THR A 138 7.29 2.83 5.76
N SER A 139 7.79 3.59 4.80
CA SER A 139 9.20 3.55 4.41
C SER A 139 9.63 4.86 3.76
N ILE A 140 10.94 5.13 3.82
CA ILE A 140 11.58 6.19 3.06
C ILE A 140 12.44 5.53 1.99
N ALA A 141 12.14 5.83 0.72
CA ALA A 141 12.93 5.39 -0.42
C ALA A 141 13.92 6.49 -0.81
N HIS A 142 15.20 6.11 -0.96
CA HIS A 142 16.24 7.00 -1.45
C HIS A 142 16.35 6.83 -2.98
N LEU A 143 15.83 7.81 -3.71
CA LEU A 143 15.95 7.85 -5.17
C LEU A 143 17.22 8.60 -5.54
N ASN A 144 18.19 7.90 -6.13
CA ASN A 144 19.36 8.51 -6.77
C ASN A 144 19.16 8.41 -8.28
N ASP A 145 18.58 9.45 -8.87
CA ASP A 145 18.32 9.51 -10.30
C ASP A 145 19.26 10.55 -10.95
N GLU A 146 19.88 10.21 -12.07
CA GLU A 146 20.82 11.09 -12.78
C GLU A 146 20.15 12.39 -13.27
N ARG A 147 18.83 12.40 -13.47
CA ARG A 147 18.02 13.54 -13.92
C ARG A 147 17.42 14.32 -12.75
N MET A 148 17.04 13.65 -11.67
CA MET A 148 16.33 14.27 -10.54
C MET A 148 17.21 14.51 -9.30
N GLY A 149 18.46 14.07 -9.31
CA GLY A 149 19.36 14.13 -8.17
C GLY A 149 19.00 13.13 -7.08
N SER A 150 19.53 13.33 -5.88
CA SER A 150 19.14 12.55 -4.70
C SER A 150 17.86 13.13 -4.10
N LYS A 151 16.78 12.34 -4.09
CA LYS A 151 15.50 12.70 -3.47
C LYS A 151 15.06 11.62 -2.48
N LEU A 152 14.41 12.06 -1.41
CA LEU A 152 13.72 11.17 -0.49
C LEU A 152 12.25 11.07 -0.90
N VAL A 153 11.74 9.85 -0.92
CA VAL A 153 10.36 9.53 -1.25
C VAL A 153 9.71 8.88 -0.05
N GLN A 154 8.58 9.42 0.39
CA GLN A 154 7.79 8.85 1.47
C GLN A 154 6.83 7.80 0.90
N VAL A 155 7.06 6.53 1.23
CA VAL A 155 6.22 5.43 0.76
C VAL A 155 5.00 5.33 1.67
N LEU A 156 3.81 5.50 1.08
CA LEU A 156 2.54 5.42 1.79
C LEU A 156 1.98 4.00 1.74
N ASP A 157 1.48 3.54 2.89
CA ASP A 157 0.67 2.34 2.93
C ASP A 157 -0.81 2.67 2.95
N VAL A 158 -1.41 2.61 1.76
CA VAL A 158 -2.84 2.82 1.55
C VAL A 158 -3.70 1.85 2.37
N GLU A 159 -3.19 0.68 2.74
CA GLU A 159 -3.93 -0.30 3.53
C GLU A 159 -4.10 0.18 4.97
N GLU A 160 -3.01 0.65 5.57
CA GLU A 160 -3.02 1.21 6.91
C GLU A 160 -3.86 2.49 6.97
N ILE A 161 -3.73 3.36 5.95
CA ILE A 161 -4.60 4.53 5.77
C ILE A 161 -6.07 4.09 5.80
N LEU A 162 -6.44 3.10 4.99
CA LEU A 162 -7.81 2.60 4.93
C LEU A 162 -8.27 1.98 6.24
N GLN A 163 -7.42 1.26 6.97
CA GLN A 163 -7.78 0.72 8.27
C GLN A 163 -8.05 1.80 9.32
N LYS A 164 -7.29 2.91 9.27
CA LYS A 164 -7.45 4.03 10.18
C LYS A 164 -8.73 4.83 9.88
N ILE A 165 -9.05 5.03 8.60
CA ILE A 165 -10.19 5.88 8.20
C ILE A 165 -11.49 5.11 7.95
N SER A 166 -11.43 3.82 7.66
CA SER A 166 -12.61 3.05 7.29
C SER A 166 -13.14 2.20 8.46
N PRO A 167 -14.45 2.22 8.75
CA PRO A 167 -15.07 1.34 9.74
C PRO A 167 -15.13 -0.14 9.29
N VAL A 168 -14.30 -0.60 8.33
CA VAL A 168 -14.26 -1.96 7.77
C VAL A 168 -13.96 -3.06 8.80
N LYS A 169 -13.76 -2.71 10.08
CA LYS A 169 -13.93 -3.63 11.22
C LYS A 169 -15.23 -4.46 11.16
N ALA A 170 -16.25 -4.03 10.41
CA ALA A 170 -17.51 -4.76 10.26
C ALA A 170 -17.47 -6.00 9.36
N LYS A 171 -16.71 -6.02 8.24
CA LYS A 171 -16.76 -7.16 7.29
C LYS A 171 -15.88 -8.35 7.67
N HIS A 172 -14.75 -8.12 8.34
CA HIS A 172 -13.88 -9.22 8.79
C HIS A 172 -14.46 -9.99 9.99
N LYS A 173 -15.22 -9.33 10.88
CA LYS A 173 -15.85 -10.02 12.01
C LYS A 173 -16.87 -11.08 11.60
N ASP A 174 -17.64 -10.86 10.53
CA ASP A 174 -18.61 -11.86 10.04
C ASP A 174 -17.96 -13.05 9.34
N GLN A 175 -16.84 -12.85 8.63
CA GLN A 175 -16.11 -13.97 8.01
C GLN A 175 -15.43 -14.86 9.06
N LEU A 176 -14.86 -14.29 10.12
CA LEU A 176 -14.23 -15.05 11.22
C LEU A 176 -15.24 -15.95 11.96
N LYS A 177 -16.50 -15.50 12.12
CA LYS A 177 -17.57 -16.32 12.69
C LYS A 177 -17.93 -17.52 11.82
N THR A 178 -17.83 -17.39 10.49
CA THR A 178 -18.11 -18.48 9.55
C THR A 178 -17.00 -19.54 9.60
N VAL A 179 -15.74 -19.11 9.74
CA VAL A 179 -14.56 -19.98 9.85
C VAL A 179 -14.59 -20.87 11.10
N GLN A 180 -15.05 -20.35 12.24
CA GLN A 180 -15.17 -21.15 13.48
C GLN A 180 -16.13 -22.34 13.36
N ASN A 181 -17.16 -22.24 12.51
CA ASN A 181 -18.22 -23.24 12.42
C ASN A 181 -18.00 -24.32 11.34
N GLN A 182 -16.96 -24.21 10.49
CA GLN A 182 -16.85 -25.05 9.30
C GLN A 182 -15.53 -25.82 9.15
N THR A 183 -14.47 -25.52 9.89
CA THR A 183 -13.18 -26.17 9.64
C THR A 183 -12.39 -26.46 10.91
N GLN A 184 -12.43 -27.72 11.37
CA GLN A 184 -11.50 -28.21 12.36
C GLN A 184 -10.19 -28.59 11.66
N VAL A 185 -9.20 -27.68 11.69
CA VAL A 185 -7.90 -27.90 11.06
C VAL A 185 -7.05 -28.77 11.99
N THR A 186 -6.73 -29.99 11.57
CA THR A 186 -5.84 -30.89 12.31
C THR A 186 -4.43 -30.80 11.72
N ILE A 187 -3.46 -30.41 12.53
CA ILE A 187 -2.03 -30.43 12.17
C ILE A 187 -1.27 -31.45 13.03
N LYS A 188 -0.14 -31.95 12.54
CA LYS A 188 0.69 -32.89 13.31
C LYS A 188 1.14 -32.24 14.62
N PRO A 189 1.12 -32.95 15.76
CA PRO A 189 1.63 -32.42 17.02
C PRO A 189 3.05 -31.86 16.88
N GLY A 190 3.30 -30.68 17.43
CA GLY A 190 4.58 -29.97 17.32
C GLY A 190 4.78 -29.15 16.03
N THR A 191 3.80 -29.16 15.11
CA THR A 191 3.84 -28.29 13.91
C THR A 191 3.45 -26.87 14.29
N ILE A 192 4.16 -25.88 13.74
CA ILE A 192 3.80 -24.46 13.79
C ILE A 192 3.57 -23.94 12.37
N VAL A 193 2.66 -22.98 12.21
CA VAL A 193 2.46 -22.27 10.95
C VAL A 193 3.42 -21.08 10.90
N LEU A 194 4.34 -21.08 9.95
CA LEU A 194 5.15 -19.90 9.66
C LEU A 194 4.46 -19.09 8.55
N ALA A 195 4.15 -17.84 8.82
CA ALA A 195 3.47 -16.95 7.89
C ALA A 195 4.27 -15.65 7.72
N ALA A 196 4.39 -15.17 6.48
CA ALA A 196 5.13 -13.95 6.16
C ALA A 196 4.36 -13.11 5.16
N ASP A 197 4.32 -11.80 5.41
CA ASP A 197 3.69 -10.80 4.55
C ASP A 197 4.33 -9.43 4.85
N ASP A 198 4.57 -8.61 3.82
CA ASP A 198 5.19 -7.29 3.98
C ASP A 198 4.19 -6.23 4.48
N SER A 199 2.88 -6.47 4.30
CA SER A 199 1.81 -5.65 4.87
C SER A 199 1.55 -5.97 6.35
N GLY A 200 1.71 -4.97 7.21
CA GLY A 200 1.35 -5.10 8.64
C GLY A 200 -0.14 -5.39 8.85
N VAL A 201 -0.98 -4.82 7.98
CA VAL A 201 -2.43 -5.04 7.93
C VAL A 201 -2.75 -6.50 7.62
N ALA A 202 -2.13 -7.07 6.57
CA ALA A 202 -2.31 -8.47 6.21
C ALA A 202 -1.85 -9.40 7.34
N ARG A 203 -0.67 -9.13 7.92
CA ARG A 203 -0.17 -9.92 9.06
C ARG A 203 -1.13 -9.95 10.24
N ALA A 204 -1.75 -8.81 10.59
CA ALA A 204 -2.72 -8.74 11.68
C ALA A 204 -3.97 -9.62 11.39
N LEU A 205 -4.45 -9.63 10.16
CA LEU A 205 -5.59 -10.44 9.73
C LEU A 205 -5.28 -11.93 9.71
N MET A 206 -4.09 -12.30 9.22
CA MET A 206 -3.60 -13.68 9.25
C MET A 206 -3.47 -14.17 10.68
N ALA A 207 -2.84 -13.40 11.57
CA ALA A 207 -2.69 -13.73 12.98
C ALA A 207 -4.06 -13.93 13.67
N GLN A 208 -5.03 -13.05 13.40
CA GLN A 208 -6.38 -13.19 13.93
C GLN A 208 -7.06 -14.47 13.43
N THR A 209 -6.88 -14.81 12.15
CA THR A 209 -7.45 -16.02 11.54
C THR A 209 -6.82 -17.28 12.11
N LEU A 210 -5.49 -17.34 12.22
CA LEU A 210 -4.76 -18.48 12.78
C LEU A 210 -5.09 -18.69 14.26
N THR A 211 -5.23 -17.60 15.03
CA THR A 211 -5.72 -17.63 16.42
C THR A 211 -7.13 -18.22 16.48
N THR A 212 -8.01 -17.80 15.57
CA THR A 212 -9.41 -18.28 15.51
C THR A 212 -9.49 -19.78 15.19
N LEU A 213 -8.55 -20.29 14.39
CA LEU A 213 -8.42 -21.70 14.06
C LEU A 213 -7.73 -22.52 15.16
N GLY A 214 -7.22 -21.89 16.23
CA GLY A 214 -6.49 -22.57 17.30
C GLY A 214 -5.13 -23.14 16.85
N LEU A 215 -4.55 -22.60 15.77
CA LEU A 215 -3.28 -23.07 15.24
C LEU A 215 -2.12 -22.30 15.89
N PRO A 216 -1.03 -22.95 16.33
CA PRO A 216 0.20 -22.27 16.71
C PRO A 216 0.87 -21.66 15.48
N PHE A 217 1.32 -20.42 15.57
CA PHE A 217 1.94 -19.71 14.45
C PHE A 217 3.01 -18.71 14.87
N GLU A 218 3.87 -18.37 13.92
CA GLU A 218 4.84 -17.28 13.99
C GLU A 218 4.67 -16.39 12.75
N MET A 219 4.56 -15.06 12.97
CA MET A 219 4.44 -14.08 11.89
C MET A 219 5.80 -13.42 11.63
N MET A 220 6.20 -13.36 10.37
CA MET A 220 7.43 -12.73 9.91
C MET A 220 7.11 -11.55 9.00
N LYS A 221 7.97 -10.53 9.00
CA LYS A 221 7.78 -9.29 8.22
C LYS A 221 8.26 -9.43 6.77
N SER A 222 9.08 -10.44 6.48
CA SER A 222 9.64 -10.64 5.14
C SER A 222 9.91 -12.11 4.85
N GLY A 223 10.03 -12.44 3.55
CA GLY A 223 10.48 -13.76 3.12
C GLY A 223 11.89 -14.10 3.62
N GLN A 224 12.78 -13.12 3.75
CA GLN A 224 14.14 -13.34 4.28
C GLN A 224 14.12 -13.74 5.76
N GLU A 225 13.29 -13.08 6.58
CA GLU A 225 13.12 -13.43 7.99
C GLU A 225 12.51 -14.82 8.15
N ALA A 226 11.49 -15.15 7.35
CA ALA A 226 10.89 -16.47 7.32
C ALA A 226 11.89 -17.55 6.88
N TRP A 227 12.70 -17.27 5.86
CA TRP A 227 13.76 -18.18 5.41
C TRP A 227 14.78 -18.44 6.51
N ASN A 228 15.27 -17.39 7.18
CA ASN A 228 16.22 -17.51 8.27
C ASN A 228 15.65 -18.36 9.43
N ARG A 229 14.36 -18.23 9.72
CA ARG A 229 13.67 -19.04 10.74
C ARG A 229 13.52 -20.50 10.34
N LEU A 230 13.35 -20.79 9.05
CA LEU A 230 13.20 -22.16 8.55
C LEU A 230 14.51 -22.95 8.56
N ILE A 231 15.64 -22.25 8.36
CA ILE A 231 16.96 -22.88 8.31
C ILE A 231 17.73 -22.86 9.64
N ALA A 232 17.19 -22.17 10.65
CA ALA A 232 17.73 -22.12 12.02
C ALA A 232 17.37 -23.37 12.82
#